data_AF-A0A259RUN1-F1
#
_entry.id   AF-A0A259RUN1-F1
#
_cell.length_a   1.000
_cell.length_b   1.000
_cell.length_c   1.000
_cell.angle_alpha   90.00
_cell.angle_beta   90.00
_cell.angle_gamma   90.00
#
_symmetry.space_group_name_H-M   'P 1'
#
loop_
_entity.id
_entity.type
_entity.pdbx_description
1 polymer ?
#
loop_
_entity_poly.entity_id
_entity_poly.type
_entity_poly.pdbx_seq_one_letter_code
_entity_poly.pdbx_strand_id
1 'polypeptide(L)'
;GVSVIAVGAVSSHDDVNSILLAGRADLVALGRTHLWDPQWTLHAAADQGYRGEGADWVAPFRAGSRKPPSARTDAVRPRLSLVRDARAGETAPEHRRWIPQREPADTLAQVGP
;
A
#
# COMPACT_ATOMS: atom_id res chain seq x y z
N GLY A 1 -19.74 -15.19 30.39
CA GLY A 1 -18.27 -15.35 30.32
C GLY A 1 -17.62 -14.00 30.51
N VAL A 2 -16.34 -13.97 30.86
CA VAL A 2 -15.52 -12.75 30.87
C VAL A 2 -14.85 -12.62 29.50
N SER A 3 -14.70 -11.40 28.99
CA SER A 3 -13.99 -11.18 27.73
C SER A 3 -12.50 -11.43 27.89
N VAL A 4 -11.89 -12.13 26.93
CA VAL A 4 -10.49 -12.56 26.94
C VAL A 4 -9.74 -12.00 25.73
N ILE A 5 -8.53 -11.51 25.99
CA ILE A 5 -7.61 -11.05 24.95
C ILE A 5 -6.40 -11.99 24.91
N ALA A 6 -6.14 -12.61 23.76
CA ALA A 6 -4.94 -13.41 23.54
C ALA A 6 -3.73 -12.50 23.23
N VAL A 7 -2.55 -12.85 23.75
CA VAL A 7 -1.31 -12.10 23.53
C VAL A 7 -0.11 -13.05 23.45
N GLY A 8 0.88 -12.68 22.63
CA GLY A 8 2.13 -13.42 22.49
C GLY A 8 2.05 -14.54 21.45
N ALA A 9 3.21 -14.89 20.89
CA ALA A 9 3.38 -15.93 19.86
C ALA A 9 2.51 -15.79 18.58
N VAL A 10 1.89 -14.63 18.32
CA VAL A 10 1.15 -14.34 17.08
C VAL A 10 2.07 -13.68 16.06
N SER A 11 2.23 -14.30 14.90
CA SER A 11 3.15 -13.84 13.85
C SER A 11 2.51 -13.72 12.47
N SER A 12 1.36 -14.38 12.26
CA SER A 12 0.63 -14.40 11.00
C SER A 12 -0.85 -14.10 11.21
N HIS A 13 -1.54 -13.72 10.13
CA HIS A 13 -2.99 -13.52 10.18
C HIS A 13 -3.73 -14.85 10.36
N ASP A 14 -3.12 -15.97 9.97
CA ASP A 14 -3.66 -17.30 10.17
C ASP A 14 -3.68 -17.71 11.65
N ASP A 15 -2.65 -17.32 12.42
CA ASP A 15 -2.64 -17.49 13.89
C ASP A 15 -3.82 -16.76 14.53
N VAL A 16 -4.08 -15.52 14.11
CA VAL A 16 -5.19 -14.68 14.61
C VAL A 16 -6.53 -15.33 14.28
N ASN A 17 -6.75 -15.66 13.00
CA ASN A 17 -7.99 -16.29 12.53
C ASN A 17 -8.24 -17.61 13.28
N SER A 18 -7.20 -18.43 13.47
CA SER A 18 -7.28 -19.69 14.19
C SER A 18 -7.68 -19.51 15.65
N ILE A 19 -7.14 -18.51 16.36
CA ILE A 19 -7.49 -18.21 17.75
C ILE A 19 -8.97 -17.79 17.87
N LEU A 20 -9.40 -16.88 16.98
CA LEU A 20 -10.75 -16.31 17.00
C LEU A 20 -11.79 -17.36 16.60
N LEU A 21 -11.58 -18.07 15.49
CA LEU A 21 -12.51 -19.09 14.99
C LEU A 21 -12.62 -20.30 15.92
N ALA A 22 -11.56 -20.62 16.67
CA ALA A 22 -11.60 -21.64 17.71
C ALA A 22 -12.28 -21.17 19.01
N GLY A 23 -12.69 -19.91 19.11
CA GLY A 23 -13.33 -19.34 20.31
C GLY A 23 -12.40 -19.28 21.54
N ARG A 24 -11.08 -19.26 21.33
CA ARG A 24 -10.10 -19.24 22.45
C ARG A 24 -9.93 -17.84 23.06
N ALA A 25 -10.27 -16.80 22.33
CA ALA A 25 -10.26 -15.41 22.78
C ALA A 25 -11.26 -14.58 21.98
N ASP A 26 -11.69 -13.45 22.54
CA ASP A 26 -12.57 -12.48 21.86
C ASP A 26 -11.77 -11.45 21.05
N LEU A 27 -10.53 -11.18 21.46
CA LEU A 27 -9.62 -10.25 20.79
C LEU A 27 -8.19 -10.82 20.80
N VAL A 28 -7.36 -10.34 19.86
CA VAL A 28 -5.95 -10.68 19.77
C VAL A 28 -5.09 -9.42 19.78
N ALA A 29 -4.18 -9.33 20.75
CA ALA A 29 -3.21 -8.24 20.85
C ALA A 29 -1.91 -8.58 20.10
N LEU A 30 -1.48 -7.65 19.25
CA LEU A 30 -0.30 -7.80 18.40
C LEU A 30 0.84 -6.91 18.90
N GLY A 31 2.00 -7.52 19.17
CA GLY A 31 3.20 -6.84 19.66
C GLY A 31 4.25 -6.62 18.57
N ARG A 32 5.30 -7.46 18.56
CA ARG A 32 6.45 -7.36 17.64
C ARG A 32 6.05 -7.26 16.17
N THR A 33 4.98 -7.93 15.77
CA THR A 33 4.44 -7.89 14.42
C THR A 33 4.06 -6.48 13.97
N HIS A 34 3.43 -5.69 14.84
CA HIS A 34 3.15 -4.27 14.56
C HIS A 34 4.39 -3.38 14.59
N LEU A 35 5.41 -3.74 15.38
CA LEU A 35 6.67 -2.99 15.38
C LEU A 35 7.44 -3.16 14.07
N TRP A 36 7.37 -4.36 13.48
CA TRP A 36 7.95 -4.64 12.17
C TRP A 36 7.15 -3.98 11.04
N ASP A 37 5.83 -4.06 11.12
CA ASP A 37 4.91 -3.53 10.12
C ASP A 37 3.73 -2.82 10.81
N PRO A 38 3.74 -1.49 10.91
CA PRO A 38 2.66 -0.73 11.53
C PRO A 38 1.32 -0.87 10.78
N GLN A 39 1.34 -1.22 9.49
CA GLN A 39 0.16 -1.43 8.66
C GLN A 39 -0.19 -2.92 8.50
N TRP A 40 0.33 -3.76 9.39
CA TRP A 40 0.17 -5.21 9.31
C TRP A 40 -1.28 -5.68 9.14
N THR A 41 -2.24 -5.06 9.85
CA THR A 41 -3.67 -5.42 9.72
C THR A 41 -4.23 -5.08 8.34
N LEU A 42 -3.79 -3.97 7.74
CA LEU A 42 -4.18 -3.59 6.38
C LEU A 42 -3.53 -4.51 5.32
N HIS A 43 -2.27 -4.92 5.53
CA HIS A 43 -1.62 -5.92 4.67
C HIS A 43 -2.29 -7.29 4.81
N ALA A 44 -2.61 -7.73 6.03
CA ALA A 44 -3.36 -8.97 6.27
C ALA A 44 -4.73 -8.96 5.60
N ALA A 45 -5.43 -7.81 5.59
CA ALA A 45 -6.67 -7.65 4.84
C ALA A 45 -6.43 -7.74 3.33
N ALA A 46 -5.40 -7.07 2.81
CA ALA A 46 -5.05 -7.11 1.39
C ALA A 46 -4.67 -8.53 0.92
N ASP A 47 -3.88 -9.27 1.71
CA ASP A 47 -3.46 -10.64 1.44
C ASP A 47 -4.65 -11.61 1.41
N GLN A 48 -5.67 -11.37 2.24
CA GLN A 48 -6.93 -12.13 2.25
C GLN A 48 -7.95 -11.59 1.24
N GLY A 49 -7.65 -10.52 0.51
CA GLY A 49 -8.58 -9.85 -0.41
C GLY A 49 -9.77 -9.19 0.28
N TYR A 50 -9.72 -9.00 1.60
CA TYR A 50 -10.79 -8.39 2.39
C TYR A 50 -10.88 -6.88 2.12
N ARG A 51 -12.10 -6.41 1.86
CA ARG A 51 -12.41 -5.02 1.47
C ARG A 51 -13.52 -4.39 2.32
N GLY A 52 -13.83 -4.99 3.47
CA GLY A 52 -14.87 -4.48 4.36
C GLY A 52 -14.39 -3.32 5.23
N GLU A 53 -15.18 -3.01 6.25
CA GLU A 53 -14.89 -1.95 7.21
C GLU A 53 -13.49 -2.11 7.82
N GLY A 54 -12.76 -1.00 7.92
CA GLY A 54 -11.40 -0.97 8.47
C GLY A 54 -10.29 -1.43 7.53
N ALA A 55 -10.61 -1.92 6.33
CA ALA A 55 -9.62 -2.32 5.31
C ALA A 55 -9.27 -1.21 4.31
N ASP A 56 -9.77 0.01 4.54
CA ASP A 56 -9.53 1.15 3.65
C ASP A 56 -8.16 1.78 3.87
N TRP A 57 -7.39 1.83 2.78
CA TRP A 57 -6.10 2.52 2.74
C TRP A 57 -6.30 4.01 2.53
N VAL A 58 -5.67 4.84 3.38
CA VAL A 58 -5.61 6.29 3.18
C VAL A 58 -5.03 6.57 1.79
N ALA A 59 -5.65 7.51 1.05
CA ALA A 59 -5.35 7.73 -0.37
C ALA A 59 -3.85 7.84 -0.71
N PRO A 60 -3.02 8.59 0.06
CA PRO A 60 -1.57 8.68 -0.21
C PRO A 60 -0.82 7.35 -0.07
N PHE A 61 -1.34 6.40 0.72
CA PHE A 61 -0.68 5.13 1.03
C PHE A 61 -1.29 3.94 0.29
N ARG A 62 -2.31 4.16 -0.56
CA ARG A 62 -2.99 3.08 -1.31
C ARG A 62 -2.02 2.22 -2.13
N ALA A 63 -0.96 2.82 -2.67
CA ALA A 63 0.08 2.08 -3.41
C ALA A 63 0.85 1.06 -2.54
N GLY A 64 0.89 1.28 -1.22
CA GLY A 64 1.51 0.37 -0.24
C GLY A 64 0.73 -0.91 0.01
N SER A 65 -0.54 -0.99 -0.38
CA SER A 65 -1.39 -2.19 -0.21
C SER A 65 -0.88 -3.44 -0.93
N ARG A 66 0.11 -3.31 -1.81
CA ARG A 66 0.66 -4.41 -2.60
C ARG A 66 2.14 -4.54 -2.31
N LYS A 67 2.61 -5.80 -2.28
CA LYS A 67 4.03 -6.09 -2.16
C LYS A 67 4.80 -5.41 -3.31
N PRO A 68 5.90 -4.70 -3.01
CA PRO A 68 6.73 -4.11 -4.05
C PRO A 68 7.21 -5.18 -5.03
N PRO A 69 7.28 -4.88 -6.34
CA PRO A 69 7.85 -5.80 -7.30
C PRO A 69 9.30 -6.11 -6.89
N SER A 70 9.60 -7.40 -6.73
CA SER A 70 10.97 -7.81 -6.39
C SER A 70 11.89 -7.55 -7.59
N ALA A 71 13.16 -7.23 -7.32
CA ALA A 71 14.14 -6.91 -8.36
C ALA A 71 14.35 -8.05 -9.38
N ARG A 72 13.90 -9.26 -9.06
CA ARG A 72 14.00 -10.47 -9.89
C ARG A 72 12.82 -10.64 -10.84
N THR A 73 12.37 -9.55 -11.46
CA THR A 73 11.53 -9.67 -12.65
C THR A 73 12.49 -9.71 -13.83
N ASP A 74 12.44 -10.77 -14.63
CA ASP A 74 13.26 -10.97 -15.86
C ASP A 74 12.95 -9.94 -16.97
N ALA A 75 12.16 -8.92 -16.65
CA ALA A 75 11.87 -7.79 -17.50
C ALA A 75 13.16 -7.00 -17.71
N VAL A 76 13.60 -6.95 -18.96
CA VAL A 76 14.63 -6.00 -19.41
C VAL A 76 14.13 -4.60 -19.09
N ARG A 77 14.63 -4.00 -18.01
CA ARG A 77 14.30 -2.62 -17.69
C ARG A 77 14.85 -1.74 -18.82
N PRO A 78 14.07 -0.79 -19.36
CA PRO A 78 14.57 0.13 -20.35
C PRO A 78 15.82 0.81 -19.79
N ARG A 79 16.95 0.65 -20.49
CA ARG A 79 18.20 1.33 -20.13
C ARG A 79 18.01 2.81 -20.43
N LEU A 80 18.00 3.63 -19.39
CA LEU A 80 18.02 5.08 -19.54
C LEU A 80 19.29 5.48 -20.29
N SER A 81 19.16 6.01 -21.51
CA SER A 81 20.27 6.63 -22.25
C SER A 81 20.34 8.12 -21.91
N LEU A 82 21.54 8.60 -21.57
CA LEU A 82 21.77 10.04 -21.34
C LEU A 82 21.77 10.84 -22.65
N VAL A 83 21.87 10.17 -23.79
CA VAL A 83 21.84 10.78 -25.12
C VAL A 83 20.42 10.74 -25.66
N ARG A 84 19.90 11.91 -26.06
CA ARG A 84 18.68 12.01 -26.85
C ARG A 84 18.98 11.45 -28.23
N ASP A 85 18.52 10.24 -28.52
CA ASP A 85 18.65 9.68 -29.86
C ASP A 85 17.61 10.32 -30.76
N ALA A 86 18.06 11.11 -31.74
CA ALA A 86 17.18 11.80 -32.69
C ALA A 86 16.45 10.83 -33.63
N ARG A 87 16.82 9.54 -33.65
CA ARG A 87 16.18 8.48 -34.45
C ARG A 87 15.27 7.55 -33.65
N ALA A 88 15.12 7.74 -32.34
CA ALA A 88 14.13 7.00 -31.55
C ALA A 88 12.72 7.48 -31.93
N GLY A 89 12.18 6.90 -33.01
CA GLY A 89 10.85 7.19 -33.50
C GLY A 89 9.79 6.87 -32.45
N GLU A 90 8.87 7.82 -32.24
CA GLU A 90 7.48 7.68 -31.78
C GLU A 90 7.14 6.49 -30.86
N THR A 91 7.91 6.25 -29.81
CA THR A 91 7.45 5.42 -28.69
C THR A 91 6.72 6.31 -27.71
N ALA A 92 5.48 5.95 -27.36
CA ALA A 92 4.66 6.62 -26.37
C ALA A 92 5.48 6.97 -25.10
N PRO A 93 5.24 8.12 -24.45
CA PRO A 93 6.10 8.61 -23.37
C PRO A 93 6.22 7.58 -22.25
N GLU A 94 7.35 6.87 -22.20
CA GLU A 94 7.65 5.82 -21.21
C GLU A 94 7.75 6.36 -19.78
N HIS A 95 7.98 7.68 -19.65
CA HIS A 95 8.00 8.38 -18.37
C HIS A 95 6.91 9.43 -18.32
N ARG A 96 5.81 9.11 -17.61
CA ARG A 96 4.89 10.13 -17.11
C ARG A 96 5.55 10.86 -15.93
N ARG A 97 6.48 11.76 -16.22
CA ARG A 97 6.90 12.78 -15.24
C ARG A 97 5.63 13.52 -14.82
N TRP A 98 5.45 13.68 -13.51
CA TRP A 98 4.37 14.50 -12.99
C TRP A 98 4.59 15.94 -13.48
N ILE A 99 3.63 16.46 -14.22
CA ILE A 99 3.59 17.85 -14.66
C ILE A 99 2.55 18.51 -13.75
N PRO A 100 2.93 19.47 -12.87
CA PRO A 100 1.95 20.24 -12.14
C PRO A 100 1.05 20.94 -13.16
N GLN A 101 -0.26 20.79 -13.00
CA GLN A 101 -1.19 21.64 -13.75
C GLN A 101 -0.99 23.07 -13.22
N ARG A 102 -0.45 23.96 -14.05
CA ARG A 102 -0.51 25.38 -13.74
C ARG A 102 -1.94 25.80 -13.96
N GLU A 103 -2.67 26.08 -12.88
CA GLU A 103 -3.87 26.89 -13.01
C GLU A 103 -3.47 28.26 -13.59
N PRO A 104 -4.21 28.78 -14.58
CA PRO A 104 -3.99 30.13 -15.06
C PRO A 104 -4.17 31.13 -13.92
N ALA A 105 -3.29 32.12 -13.86
CA ALA A 105 -3.22 33.11 -12.77
C ALA A 105 -4.53 33.89 -12.55
N ASP A 106 -5.43 33.93 -13.54
CA ASP A 106 -6.73 34.59 -13.45
C ASP A 106 -7.71 33.91 -12.48
N THR A 107 -7.54 32.63 -12.15
CA THR A 107 -8.41 31.93 -11.20
C THR A 107 -8.07 32.31 -9.74
N LEU A 108 -6.80 32.61 -9.46
CA LEU A 108 -6.34 32.97 -8.10
C LEU A 108 -6.72 34.39 -7.68
N ALA A 109 -7.21 35.22 -8.61
CA ALA A 109 -7.68 36.58 -8.33
C ALA A 109 -9.17 36.65 -7.96
N GLN A 110 -9.93 35.55 -8.08
CA GLN A 110 -11.38 35.53 -7.83
C GLN A 110 -11.81 34.83 -6.54
N VAL A 111 -10.87 34.30 -5.76
CA VAL A 111 -11.17 33.79 -4.41
C VAL A 111 -10.79 34.87 -3.40
N GLY A 112 -11.69 35.84 -3.26
CA GLY A 112 -11.81 36.68 -2.07
C GLY A 112 -13.19 36.44 -1.43
N PRO A 113 -13.40 36.82 -0.15
CA PRO A 113 -12.58 37.71 0.68
C PRO A 113 -11.57 37.01 1.61
#